data_AF-A0A6H0KLU3-F1
#
_entry.id   AF-A0A6H0KLU3-F1
#
_cell.length_a   1.000
_cell.length_b   1.000
_cell.length_c   1.000
_cell.angle_alpha   90.00
_cell.angle_beta   90.00
_cell.angle_gamma   90.00
#
_symmetry.space_group_name_H-M   'P 1'
#
loop_
_entity.id
_entity.type
_entity.pdbx_description
1 polymer ?
#
loop_
_entity_poly.entity_id
_entity_poly.type
_entity_poly.pdbx_seq_one_letter_code
_entity_poly.pdbx_strand_id
1 'polypeptide(L)'
;MEIIRKTIRKEFMKKIYLLLCTSLSLMLGGITACDDNSLSNSEVYIPDPEIISDEDDGISPEPTTESVIRILPESKHQEIDGFGCNFGWAEAVYGCTKREQIMDDLYGENGLRFNVYRGEVCASSASEDGKTFNFKTNENYHLGAHSSEAKALFKSDADKFKEYAQLWIIDYLCKKKRMDIYYFFSVWTPPVVWKTSSDGETVSGGSGSFNSDYSKEYAEFLTGFAKAFKDKFGINVYGMSGWNEPDQAMGGWDGCLWGNQQMADFCIEHLRPELNRQGLQDTKIVYGELPWWANAVTWVENALRDNPELVDADIIAAGHGYSTVDANILPMRAAQEKGIHVWQTETCDDKTRDETWNDAMKWAKNYHDYLTKANTSAVVWWAGARQCTSTGENLLQTDAWDFSTNFYRVDRYYSIGQFSRYIQRGSVRVDVETESTTANRIPRDLSVSAYIKDNTYTIVLVNKSKTKSLNTLLEINGKEFDSMVSYTSNSSVKWLRKKLNPSATGKRYVNVPKYSVVSITGKLREKGTQTEQ
;
A
#
# COMPACT_ATOMS: atom_id res chain seq x y z
N MET A 1 45.61 61.01 2.40
CA MET A 1 45.18 61.17 3.80
C MET A 1 43.65 61.21 4.00
N GLU A 2 42.84 60.98 2.96
CA GLU A 2 41.36 61.03 3.09
C GLU A 2 40.68 59.64 2.99
N ILE A 3 41.40 58.61 2.54
CA ILE A 3 40.90 57.23 2.47
C ILE A 3 41.07 56.49 3.82
N ILE A 4 42.04 56.87 4.66
CA ILE A 4 42.26 56.25 5.98
C ILE A 4 41.26 56.75 7.05
N ARG A 5 40.67 57.94 6.88
CA ARG A 5 39.66 58.48 7.83
C ARG A 5 38.25 57.89 7.67
N LYS A 6 37.90 57.30 6.51
CA LYS A 6 36.59 56.66 6.31
C LYS A 6 36.55 55.20 6.77
N THR A 7 37.68 54.50 6.78
CA THR A 7 37.76 53.09 7.23
C THR A 7 37.72 52.96 8.76
N ILE A 8 38.36 53.87 9.51
CA ILE A 8 38.39 53.85 10.99
C ILE A 8 37.01 54.17 11.60
N ARG A 9 36.17 54.98 10.93
CA ARG A 9 34.84 55.37 11.43
C ARG A 9 33.76 54.29 11.26
N LYS A 10 33.98 53.30 10.36
CA LYS A 10 33.00 52.22 10.08
C LYS A 10 33.26 50.97 10.93
N GLU A 11 34.49 50.69 11.33
CA GLU A 11 34.81 49.60 12.27
C GLU A 11 34.52 49.95 13.73
N PHE A 12 34.61 51.23 14.14
CA PHE A 12 34.33 51.65 15.52
C PHE A 12 32.83 51.59 15.88
N MET A 13 31.92 51.81 14.91
CA MET A 13 30.48 51.72 15.16
C MET A 13 29.90 50.29 15.08
N LYS A 14 30.58 49.36 14.40
CA LYS A 14 30.15 47.95 14.37
C LYS A 14 30.48 47.18 15.65
N LYS A 15 31.53 47.58 16.40
CA LYS A 15 31.89 46.95 17.69
C LYS A 15 31.06 47.45 18.88
N ILE A 16 30.44 48.64 18.79
CA ILE A 16 29.55 49.17 19.84
C ILE A 16 28.15 48.54 19.77
N TYR A 17 27.66 48.20 18.57
CA TYR A 17 26.34 47.55 18.41
C TYR A 17 26.33 46.04 18.77
N LEU A 18 27.49 45.37 18.73
CA LEU A 18 27.57 43.93 19.04
C LEU A 18 27.79 43.64 20.54
N LEU A 19 28.24 44.63 21.33
CA LEU A 19 28.44 44.52 22.79
C LEU A 19 27.21 44.93 23.62
N LEU A 20 26.25 45.65 23.02
CA LEU A 20 25.01 46.10 23.67
C LEU A 20 23.83 45.12 23.51
N CYS A 21 23.89 44.19 22.55
CA CYS A 21 22.82 43.19 22.36
C CYS A 21 23.14 41.80 22.94
N THR A 22 24.34 41.58 23.48
CA THR A 22 24.76 40.28 24.04
C THR A 22 24.99 40.31 25.56
N SER A 23 24.74 41.45 26.22
CA SER A 23 24.91 41.64 27.66
C SER A 23 23.62 41.92 28.43
N LEU A 24 22.45 41.84 27.78
CA LEU A 24 21.14 42.08 28.42
C LEU A 24 20.24 40.84 28.57
N SER A 25 20.72 39.65 28.20
CA SER A 25 19.90 38.41 28.23
C SER A 25 20.48 37.28 29.09
N LEU A 26 21.58 37.54 29.79
CA LEU A 26 22.19 36.64 30.78
C LEU A 26 22.66 37.51 31.94
N MET A 27 22.19 37.23 33.16
CA MET A 27 22.37 37.98 34.42
C MET A 27 21.24 38.97 34.75
N LEU A 28 20.12 38.43 35.21
CA LEU A 28 19.41 38.87 36.43
C LEU A 28 18.22 37.93 36.68
N GLY A 29 18.54 36.63 36.82
CA GLY A 29 17.71 35.75 37.64
C GLY A 29 18.17 35.89 39.08
N GLY A 30 17.35 36.47 39.95
CA GLY A 30 17.58 36.39 41.39
C GLY A 30 16.94 37.48 42.26
N ILE A 31 15.76 37.16 42.80
CA ILE A 31 15.33 37.44 44.19
C ILE A 31 14.95 38.90 44.55
N THR A 32 13.66 39.22 44.50
CA THR A 32 12.78 39.58 45.65
C THR A 32 11.49 40.24 45.16
N ALA A 33 10.38 39.89 45.82
CA ALA A 33 9.02 40.29 45.48
C ALA A 33 8.73 41.77 45.76
N CYS A 34 7.92 42.38 44.89
CA CYS A 34 6.86 43.31 45.28
C CYS A 34 5.72 43.24 44.25
N ASP A 35 4.52 43.20 44.79
CA ASP A 35 3.22 43.01 44.18
C ASP A 35 2.74 44.32 43.51
N ASP A 36 2.45 44.31 42.21
CA ASP A 36 1.67 45.38 41.55
C ASP A 36 0.67 44.84 40.53
N ASN A 37 -0.32 44.14 41.07
CA ASN A 37 -1.63 43.80 40.52
C ASN A 37 -2.12 44.57 39.25
N SER A 38 -1.54 44.30 38.08
CA SER A 38 -2.02 44.63 36.74
C SER A 38 -1.21 43.78 35.74
N LEU A 39 -1.74 42.88 34.93
CA LEU A 39 -3.03 42.71 34.29
C LEU A 39 -3.46 41.25 34.46
N SER A 40 -4.76 41.02 34.69
CA SER A 40 -5.37 39.69 34.64
C SER A 40 -4.97 38.97 33.35
N ASN A 41 -4.66 37.68 33.46
CA ASN A 41 -4.56 36.74 32.34
C ASN A 41 -5.93 36.65 31.63
N SER A 42 -6.30 37.68 30.87
CA SER A 42 -7.36 37.61 29.88
C SER A 42 -6.80 36.81 28.71
N GLU A 43 -6.99 35.50 28.82
CA GLU A 43 -7.33 34.60 27.74
C GLU A 43 -6.56 34.84 26.44
N VAL A 44 -5.37 34.24 26.34
CA VAL A 44 -4.92 33.80 25.02
C VAL A 44 -5.92 32.74 24.57
N TYR A 45 -6.92 33.18 23.80
CA TYR A 45 -7.85 32.28 23.13
C TYR A 45 -7.05 31.51 22.09
N ILE A 46 -6.61 30.31 22.48
CA ILE A 46 -6.21 29.26 21.56
C ILE A 46 -7.55 28.63 21.15
N PRO A 47 -8.06 28.86 19.92
CA PRO A 47 -9.26 28.17 19.48
C PRO A 47 -9.05 26.68 19.66
N ASP A 48 -10.03 26.00 20.24
CA ASP A 48 -10.06 24.55 20.26
C ASP A 48 -9.85 24.05 18.83
N PRO A 49 -9.08 22.96 18.62
CA PRO A 49 -8.93 22.39 17.29
C PRO A 49 -10.32 22.12 16.73
N GLU A 50 -10.67 22.78 15.61
CA GLU A 50 -11.96 22.56 14.96
C GLU A 50 -12.12 21.07 14.66
N ILE A 51 -13.07 20.43 15.33
CA ILE A 51 -13.46 19.07 15.02
C ILE A 51 -14.16 19.14 13.66
N ILE A 52 -13.46 18.71 12.62
CA ILE A 52 -14.02 18.65 11.28
C ILE A 52 -15.08 17.55 11.26
N SER A 53 -16.35 17.94 11.39
CA SER A 53 -17.48 17.01 11.29
C SER A 53 -17.71 16.59 9.83
N ASP A 54 -18.04 15.31 9.64
CA ASP A 54 -18.51 14.75 8.38
C ASP A 54 -20.04 14.89 8.22
N GLU A 55 -20.75 15.27 9.28
CA GLU A 55 -22.21 15.42 9.27
C GLU A 55 -22.64 16.57 8.34
N ASP A 56 -23.82 16.37 7.75
CA ASP A 56 -24.50 17.42 7.00
C ASP A 56 -24.87 18.57 7.94
N ASP A 57 -24.50 19.77 7.54
CA ASP A 57 -24.72 21.00 8.34
C ASP A 57 -25.26 22.15 7.49
N GLY A 58 -25.79 21.85 6.31
CA GLY A 58 -26.31 22.87 5.41
C GLY A 58 -26.92 22.29 4.14
N ILE A 59 -27.26 23.19 3.22
CA ILE A 59 -27.87 22.87 1.93
C ILE A 59 -26.98 23.38 0.80
N SER A 60 -26.76 22.56 -0.21
CA SER A 60 -26.11 22.92 -1.47
C SER A 60 -27.12 23.47 -2.48
N PRO A 61 -26.70 24.29 -3.48
CA PRO A 61 -27.55 24.67 -4.60
C PRO A 61 -28.12 23.46 -5.34
N GLU A 62 -29.32 23.59 -5.90
CA GLU A 62 -29.92 22.54 -6.72
C GLU A 62 -29.05 22.23 -7.95
N PRO A 63 -28.73 20.95 -8.19
CA PRO A 63 -27.93 20.58 -9.32
C PRO A 63 -28.70 20.71 -10.64
N THR A 64 -28.02 21.19 -11.68
CA THR A 64 -28.58 21.36 -13.03
C THR A 64 -28.27 20.20 -13.97
N THR A 65 -27.51 19.21 -13.51
CA THR A 65 -27.18 18.01 -14.28
C THR A 65 -28.27 16.95 -14.14
N GLU A 66 -28.45 16.18 -15.20
CA GLU A 66 -29.32 14.99 -15.24
C GLU A 66 -28.50 13.70 -15.30
N SER A 67 -27.17 13.78 -15.28
CA SER A 67 -26.32 12.59 -15.16
C SER A 67 -26.46 12.03 -13.76
N VAL A 68 -26.72 10.73 -13.65
CA VAL A 68 -26.84 10.01 -12.37
C VAL A 68 -25.87 8.84 -12.36
N ILE A 69 -25.19 8.68 -11.22
CA ILE A 69 -24.46 7.47 -10.86
C ILE A 69 -25.24 6.83 -9.71
N ARG A 70 -25.77 5.63 -9.95
CA ARG A 70 -26.64 4.89 -9.05
C ARG A 70 -25.89 3.69 -8.47
N ILE A 71 -25.76 3.62 -7.16
CA ILE A 71 -25.12 2.50 -6.45
C ILE A 71 -26.19 1.44 -6.15
N LEU A 72 -25.86 0.17 -6.36
CA LEU A 72 -26.78 -0.98 -6.17
C LEU A 72 -26.30 -1.89 -5.00
N PRO A 73 -26.69 -1.64 -3.74
CA PRO A 73 -26.14 -2.34 -2.58
C PRO A 73 -26.33 -3.86 -2.56
N GLU A 74 -27.40 -4.35 -3.21
CA GLU A 74 -27.74 -5.78 -3.23
C GLU A 74 -26.97 -6.58 -4.30
N SER A 75 -26.40 -5.91 -5.30
CA SER A 75 -25.60 -6.53 -6.35
C SER A 75 -24.13 -6.63 -5.93
N LYS A 76 -23.84 -7.62 -5.09
CA LYS A 76 -22.54 -7.82 -4.42
C LYS A 76 -21.55 -8.62 -5.27
N HIS A 77 -20.27 -8.31 -5.10
CA HIS A 77 -19.13 -9.02 -5.69
C HIS A 77 -18.17 -9.46 -4.59
N GLN A 78 -16.85 -9.27 -4.77
CA GLN A 78 -15.84 -9.70 -3.82
C GLN A 78 -15.72 -8.77 -2.60
N GLU A 79 -15.30 -9.36 -1.48
CA GLU A 79 -14.82 -8.63 -0.30
C GLU A 79 -13.37 -8.14 -0.55
N ILE A 80 -13.06 -6.95 -0.03
CA ILE A 80 -11.74 -6.32 -0.14
C ILE A 80 -10.90 -6.61 1.11
N ASP A 81 -9.78 -7.29 0.91
CA ASP A 81 -8.77 -7.58 1.93
C ASP A 81 -7.83 -6.40 2.17
N GLY A 82 -7.52 -5.65 1.11
CA GLY A 82 -6.86 -4.35 1.24
C GLY A 82 -5.83 -3.99 0.18
N PHE A 83 -4.91 -3.12 0.59
CA PHE A 83 -3.92 -2.49 -0.28
C PHE A 83 -2.57 -2.47 0.40
N GLY A 84 -1.50 -2.65 -0.37
CA GLY A 84 -0.18 -2.80 0.19
C GLY A 84 0.96 -2.48 -0.74
N CYS A 85 2.17 -2.73 -0.23
CA CYS A 85 3.37 -2.78 -1.03
C CYS A 85 4.30 -3.93 -0.59
N ASN A 86 5.22 -4.29 -1.48
CA ASN A 86 6.33 -5.17 -1.17
C ASN A 86 7.53 -4.39 -0.61
N PHE A 87 8.36 -5.13 0.13
CA PHE A 87 9.62 -4.68 0.70
C PHE A 87 10.83 -5.52 0.23
N GLY A 88 10.82 -5.99 -1.01
CA GLY A 88 12.00 -6.61 -1.65
C GLY A 88 13.23 -5.69 -1.73
N TRP A 89 13.03 -4.38 -1.55
CA TRP A 89 14.07 -3.36 -1.39
C TRP A 89 14.04 -2.72 0.01
N ALA A 90 13.70 -3.49 1.05
CA ALA A 90 13.58 -3.01 2.44
C ALA A 90 14.81 -2.22 2.92
N GLU A 91 15.99 -2.58 2.41
CA GLU A 91 17.28 -1.96 2.67
C GLU A 91 17.26 -0.44 2.41
N ALA A 92 16.61 -0.02 1.32
CA ALA A 92 16.49 1.40 0.95
C ALA A 92 15.69 2.19 1.99
N VAL A 93 14.72 1.53 2.64
CA VAL A 93 13.97 2.08 3.78
C VAL A 93 14.85 2.07 5.02
N TYR A 94 15.41 0.92 5.39
CA TYR A 94 16.16 0.74 6.63
C TYR A 94 17.42 1.62 6.72
N GLY A 95 18.08 1.82 5.58
CA GLY A 95 19.22 2.70 5.39
C GLY A 95 18.85 4.19 5.36
N CYS A 96 17.57 4.56 5.24
CA CYS A 96 17.16 5.96 5.18
C CYS A 96 17.15 6.63 6.56
N THR A 97 17.70 7.84 6.70
CA THR A 97 17.57 8.62 7.96
C THR A 97 16.13 9.00 8.29
N LYS A 98 15.23 8.94 7.29
CA LYS A 98 13.80 9.22 7.40
C LYS A 98 12.92 7.97 7.40
N ARG A 99 13.49 6.80 7.69
CA ARG A 99 12.81 5.49 7.63
C ARG A 99 11.47 5.42 8.38
N GLU A 100 11.34 6.09 9.52
CA GLU A 100 10.07 6.14 10.28
C GLU A 100 8.99 6.94 9.53
N GLN A 101 9.37 8.06 8.90
CA GLN A 101 8.45 8.88 8.10
C GLN A 101 8.05 8.17 6.80
N ILE A 102 8.94 7.38 6.21
CA ILE A 102 8.59 6.49 5.08
C ILE A 102 7.52 5.50 5.51
N MET A 103 7.68 4.86 6.68
CA MET A 103 6.68 3.92 7.19
C MET A 103 5.36 4.61 7.54
N ASP A 104 5.40 5.82 8.09
CA ASP A 104 4.20 6.60 8.38
C ASP A 104 3.49 7.07 7.09
N ASP A 105 4.24 7.35 6.01
CA ASP A 105 3.67 7.67 4.70
C ASP A 105 3.03 6.44 4.03
N LEU A 106 3.52 5.23 4.26
CA LEU A 106 2.94 4.02 3.69
C LEU A 106 1.78 3.47 4.53
N TYR A 107 1.93 3.40 5.87
CA TYR A 107 1.01 2.69 6.77
C TYR A 107 0.34 3.60 7.83
N GLY A 108 0.72 4.88 7.92
CA GLY A 108 0.16 5.81 8.90
C GLY A 108 -1.18 6.42 8.46
N GLU A 109 -1.93 6.98 9.43
CA GLU A 109 -3.24 7.62 9.22
C GLU A 109 -3.21 8.77 8.21
N ASN A 110 -2.08 9.46 8.12
CA ASN A 110 -1.85 10.57 7.21
C ASN A 110 -1.27 10.12 5.86
N GLY A 111 -0.85 8.85 5.75
CA GLY A 111 -0.23 8.23 4.60
C GLY A 111 -1.18 7.41 3.71
N LEU A 112 -0.71 6.35 3.07
CA LEU A 112 -1.57 5.49 2.23
C LEU A 112 -2.52 4.62 3.04
N ARG A 113 -2.28 4.46 4.35
CA ARG A 113 -3.03 3.54 5.21
C ARG A 113 -3.04 2.13 4.66
N PHE A 114 -1.91 1.72 4.07
CA PHE A 114 -1.75 0.33 3.67
C PHE A 114 -1.99 -0.58 4.86
N ASN A 115 -2.64 -1.68 4.56
CA ASN A 115 -3.02 -2.70 5.52
C ASN A 115 -2.63 -4.10 5.01
N VAL A 116 -1.97 -4.20 3.86
CA VAL A 116 -1.32 -5.42 3.38
C VAL A 116 0.18 -5.17 3.32
N TYR A 117 0.96 -6.08 3.89
CA TYR A 117 2.43 -6.06 3.85
C TYR A 117 2.90 -7.32 3.12
N ARG A 118 3.75 -7.14 2.11
CA ARG A 118 4.49 -8.25 1.51
C ARG A 118 5.96 -8.19 1.91
N GLY A 119 6.45 -9.28 2.49
CA GLY A 119 7.85 -9.49 2.80
C GLY A 119 8.42 -10.72 2.11
N GLU A 120 9.64 -11.07 2.49
CA GLU A 120 10.40 -12.17 1.91
C GLU A 120 10.81 -13.18 2.98
N VAL A 121 10.78 -14.46 2.61
CA VAL A 121 11.49 -15.52 3.33
C VAL A 121 12.85 -15.70 2.65
N CYS A 122 13.89 -15.06 3.20
CA CYS A 122 15.21 -15.01 2.57
C CYS A 122 15.90 -16.38 2.61
N ALA A 123 16.48 -16.82 1.48
CA ALA A 123 17.25 -18.07 1.42
C ALA A 123 18.44 -18.10 2.41
N SER A 124 19.02 -16.93 2.72
CA SER A 124 20.10 -16.74 3.69
C SER A 124 19.74 -17.13 5.13
N SER A 125 18.44 -17.29 5.43
CA SER A 125 17.96 -17.79 6.71
C SER A 125 18.21 -19.29 6.91
N ALA A 126 18.50 -20.06 5.84
CA ALA A 126 18.86 -21.47 5.95
C ALA A 126 20.38 -21.67 5.97
N SER A 127 20.85 -22.71 6.67
CA SER A 127 22.25 -23.15 6.60
C SER A 127 22.60 -23.65 5.19
N GLU A 128 23.90 -23.68 4.88
CA GLU A 128 24.42 -24.10 3.58
C GLU A 128 24.01 -25.54 3.20
N ASP A 129 23.83 -26.42 4.21
CA ASP A 129 23.32 -27.78 4.04
C ASP A 129 21.78 -27.89 4.06
N GLY A 130 21.08 -26.78 4.26
CA GLY A 130 19.62 -26.69 4.31
C GLY A 130 18.98 -27.33 5.54
N LYS A 131 19.74 -27.68 6.60
CA LYS A 131 19.20 -28.46 7.74
C LYS A 131 18.80 -27.62 8.95
N THR A 132 19.25 -26.38 9.04
CA THR A 132 18.98 -25.51 10.19
C THR A 132 18.61 -24.11 9.73
N PHE A 133 17.76 -23.43 10.51
CA PHE A 133 17.22 -22.13 10.14
C PHE A 133 17.54 -21.10 11.23
N ASN A 134 17.94 -19.90 10.81
CA ASN A 134 18.12 -18.74 11.67
C ASN A 134 17.54 -17.49 11.02
N PHE A 135 16.32 -17.14 11.43
CA PHE A 135 15.56 -15.98 10.95
C PHE A 135 15.94 -14.65 11.63
N LYS A 136 17.07 -14.61 12.36
CA LYS A 136 17.68 -13.42 12.99
C LYS A 136 16.80 -12.67 14.00
N THR A 137 15.66 -13.21 14.41
CA THR A 137 14.66 -12.55 15.29
C THR A 137 15.21 -12.19 16.68
N ASN A 138 16.30 -12.82 17.12
CA ASN A 138 16.97 -12.57 18.40
C ASN A 138 18.18 -11.64 18.29
N GLU A 139 18.54 -11.19 17.10
CA GLU A 139 19.68 -10.31 16.86
C GLU A 139 19.31 -8.82 16.98
N ASN A 140 20.32 -7.94 16.98
CA ASN A 140 20.10 -6.49 17.06
C ASN A 140 19.87 -5.87 15.66
N TYR A 141 18.61 -5.88 15.22
CA TYR A 141 18.15 -5.21 14.00
C TYR A 141 17.78 -3.72 14.21
N HIS A 142 18.20 -3.10 15.32
CA HIS A 142 17.98 -1.67 15.61
C HIS A 142 19.22 -0.82 15.35
N LEU A 143 19.97 -1.10 14.29
CA LEU A 143 21.11 -0.27 13.91
C LEU A 143 20.63 1.14 13.53
N GLY A 144 21.41 2.16 13.90
CA GLY A 144 21.12 3.53 13.53
C GLY A 144 21.14 3.69 12.01
N ALA A 145 20.13 4.34 11.43
CA ALA A 145 20.16 4.68 10.01
C ALA A 145 21.42 5.54 9.72
N HIS A 146 22.11 5.27 8.60
CA HIS A 146 23.39 5.89 8.23
C HIS A 146 24.59 5.68 9.18
N SER A 147 24.42 4.92 10.26
CA SER A 147 25.50 4.65 11.22
C SER A 147 26.66 3.89 10.57
N SER A 148 27.85 4.01 11.17
CA SER A 148 29.03 3.26 10.73
C SER A 148 28.80 1.75 10.84
N GLU A 149 28.05 1.30 11.85
CA GLU A 149 27.67 -0.08 12.07
C GLU A 149 26.76 -0.60 10.95
N ALA A 150 25.73 0.18 10.58
CA ALA A 150 24.84 -0.16 9.47
C ALA A 150 25.60 -0.26 8.13
N LYS A 151 26.50 0.70 7.85
CA LYS A 151 27.33 0.71 6.64
C LYS A 151 28.33 -0.45 6.62
N ALA A 152 28.91 -0.79 7.76
CA ALA A 152 29.81 -1.93 7.88
C ALA A 152 29.07 -3.24 7.58
N LEU A 153 27.89 -3.45 8.18
CA LEU A 153 27.06 -4.62 7.95
C LEU A 153 26.67 -4.73 6.48
N PHE A 154 26.14 -3.65 5.89
CA PHE A 154 25.75 -3.61 4.49
C PHE A 154 26.88 -4.04 3.54
N LYS A 155 28.12 -3.62 3.83
CA LYS A 155 29.29 -3.99 3.03
C LYS A 155 29.75 -5.44 3.25
N SER A 156 29.65 -5.96 4.46
CA SER A 156 30.15 -7.30 4.80
C SER A 156 29.15 -8.42 4.54
N ASP A 157 27.85 -8.13 4.66
CA ASP A 157 26.76 -9.10 4.64
C ASP A 157 25.44 -8.40 4.28
N ALA A 158 25.22 -8.22 2.98
CA ALA A 158 24.05 -7.52 2.44
C ALA A 158 22.74 -8.29 2.69
N ASP A 159 22.77 -9.63 2.62
CA ASP A 159 21.61 -10.48 2.89
C ASP A 159 21.12 -10.30 4.33
N LYS A 160 22.06 -10.31 5.29
CA LYS A 160 21.72 -10.01 6.68
C LYS A 160 21.21 -8.60 6.89
N PHE A 161 21.73 -7.61 6.14
CA PHE A 161 21.21 -6.24 6.18
C PHE A 161 19.75 -6.17 5.70
N LYS A 162 19.40 -6.91 4.65
CA LYS A 162 18.03 -7.07 4.14
C LYS A 162 17.10 -7.72 5.16
N GLU A 163 17.52 -8.82 5.78
CA GLU A 163 16.76 -9.50 6.84
C GLU A 163 16.53 -8.55 8.05
N TYR A 164 17.55 -7.79 8.45
CA TYR A 164 17.42 -6.78 9.50
C TYR A 164 16.45 -5.66 9.12
N ALA A 165 16.46 -5.23 7.86
CA ALA A 165 15.53 -4.23 7.36
C ALA A 165 14.08 -4.69 7.50
N GLN A 166 13.78 -5.93 7.11
CA GLN A 166 12.45 -6.53 7.28
C GLN A 166 12.03 -6.61 8.75
N LEU A 167 12.91 -7.12 9.62
CA LEU A 167 12.64 -7.21 11.06
C LEU A 167 12.37 -5.84 11.68
N TRP A 168 13.16 -4.82 11.31
CA TRP A 168 12.97 -3.46 11.79
C TRP A 168 11.64 -2.86 11.33
N ILE A 169 11.25 -3.06 10.07
CA ILE A 169 9.98 -2.56 9.52
C ILE A 169 8.79 -3.17 10.28
N ILE A 170 8.78 -4.49 10.45
CA ILE A 170 7.69 -5.19 11.14
C ILE A 170 7.63 -4.77 12.60
N ASP A 171 8.77 -4.70 13.29
CA ASP A 171 8.84 -4.23 14.67
C ASP A 171 8.30 -2.80 14.83
N TYR A 172 8.65 -1.89 13.91
CA TYR A 172 8.16 -0.52 13.89
C TYR A 172 6.63 -0.48 13.74
N LEU A 173 6.07 -1.23 12.77
CA LEU A 173 4.63 -1.31 12.54
C LEU A 173 3.88 -1.87 13.77
N CYS A 174 4.41 -2.91 14.40
CA CYS A 174 3.85 -3.49 15.63
C CYS A 174 3.87 -2.49 16.79
N LYS A 175 4.99 -1.78 16.99
CA LYS A 175 5.11 -0.74 18.04
C LYS A 175 4.14 0.43 17.82
N LYS A 176 3.80 0.75 16.57
CA LYS A 176 2.76 1.72 16.22
C LYS A 176 1.33 1.16 16.33
N LYS A 177 1.16 -0.05 16.86
CA LYS A 177 -0.11 -0.76 17.02
C LYS A 177 -0.87 -0.95 15.71
N ARG A 178 -0.14 -1.09 14.59
CA ARG A 178 -0.71 -1.42 13.28
C ARG A 178 -0.88 -2.93 13.16
N MET A 179 -1.63 -3.52 14.09
CA MET A 179 -1.75 -4.98 14.21
C MET A 179 -2.72 -5.59 13.19
N ASP A 180 -3.62 -4.78 12.62
CA ASP A 180 -4.56 -5.21 11.58
C ASP A 180 -3.93 -5.18 10.18
N ILE A 181 -2.63 -5.46 10.07
CA ILE A 181 -1.96 -5.62 8.78
C ILE A 181 -1.98 -7.11 8.42
N TYR A 182 -2.38 -7.43 7.18
CA TYR A 182 -2.18 -8.76 6.62
C TYR A 182 -0.74 -8.87 6.16
N TYR A 183 0.08 -9.54 6.96
CA TYR A 183 1.46 -9.87 6.61
C TYR A 183 1.46 -11.15 5.78
N PHE A 184 1.94 -11.06 4.55
CA PHE A 184 2.25 -12.25 3.77
C PHE A 184 3.70 -12.22 3.30
N PHE A 185 4.28 -13.40 3.13
CA PHE A 185 5.68 -13.54 2.75
C PHE A 185 5.82 -14.49 1.58
N SER A 186 6.61 -14.09 0.60
CA SER A 186 6.95 -14.88 -0.58
C SER A 186 8.40 -15.32 -0.54
N VAL A 187 8.74 -16.34 -1.32
CA VAL A 187 10.12 -16.81 -1.48
C VAL A 187 10.55 -16.53 -2.91
N TRP A 188 11.51 -15.61 -3.10
CA TRP A 188 12.08 -15.37 -4.43
C TRP A 188 12.85 -16.58 -4.93
N THR A 189 13.67 -17.16 -4.06
CA THR A 189 14.41 -18.37 -4.35
C THR A 189 14.55 -19.20 -3.08
N PRO A 190 14.33 -20.53 -3.14
CA PRO A 190 14.72 -21.39 -2.05
C PRO A 190 16.26 -21.47 -1.97
N PRO A 191 16.83 -21.85 -0.82
CA PRO A 191 18.21 -22.27 -0.69
C PRO A 191 18.68 -23.14 -1.86
N VAL A 192 19.89 -22.86 -2.37
CA VAL A 192 20.45 -23.50 -3.57
C VAL A 192 20.48 -25.03 -3.45
N VAL A 193 20.70 -25.56 -2.24
CA VAL A 193 20.71 -27.01 -1.97
C VAL A 193 19.36 -27.70 -2.23
N TRP A 194 18.25 -26.95 -2.24
CA TRP A 194 16.91 -27.45 -2.53
C TRP A 194 16.50 -27.30 -4.00
N LYS A 195 17.45 -26.91 -4.86
CA LYS A 195 17.23 -26.70 -6.29
C LYS A 195 17.98 -27.76 -7.09
N THR A 196 17.48 -28.00 -8.29
CA THR A 196 18.07 -28.90 -9.28
C THR A 196 18.10 -28.22 -10.65
N SER A 197 18.93 -28.73 -11.56
CA SER A 197 19.01 -28.27 -12.94
C SER A 197 19.18 -29.47 -13.87
N SER A 198 19.02 -29.24 -15.17
CA SER A 198 19.35 -30.25 -16.16
C SER A 198 20.87 -30.46 -16.25
N ASP A 199 21.30 -31.62 -16.77
CA ASP A 199 22.71 -31.99 -16.85
C ASP A 199 23.53 -30.92 -17.59
N GLY A 200 24.53 -30.35 -16.89
CA GLY A 200 25.45 -29.33 -17.42
C GLY A 200 25.07 -27.89 -17.12
N GLU A 201 23.93 -27.63 -16.46
CA GLU A 201 23.53 -26.30 -16.01
C GLU A 201 23.91 -26.06 -14.55
N THR A 202 24.38 -24.84 -14.24
CA THR A 202 24.72 -24.45 -12.87
C THR A 202 23.49 -23.92 -12.14
N VAL A 203 23.19 -24.52 -10.99
CA VAL A 203 22.18 -24.01 -10.03
C VAL A 203 22.76 -22.82 -9.27
N SER A 204 21.95 -21.77 -9.09
CA SER A 204 22.32 -20.57 -8.33
C SER A 204 21.09 -19.96 -7.65
N GLY A 205 21.25 -18.85 -6.92
CA GLY A 205 20.10 -18.09 -6.39
C GLY A 205 19.10 -17.70 -7.49
N GLY A 206 19.60 -17.36 -8.68
CA GLY A 206 18.78 -16.94 -9.82
C GLY A 206 18.60 -17.96 -10.93
N SER A 207 18.91 -19.26 -10.71
CA SER A 207 18.74 -20.32 -11.71
C SER A 207 18.40 -21.68 -11.11
N GLY A 208 17.72 -22.53 -11.87
CA GLY A 208 17.34 -23.89 -11.48
C GLY A 208 15.85 -24.04 -11.16
N SER A 209 15.43 -25.28 -10.95
CA SER A 209 14.07 -25.71 -10.62
C SER A 209 14.00 -26.24 -9.19
N PHE A 210 12.83 -26.18 -8.56
CA PHE A 210 12.65 -26.75 -7.24
C PHE A 210 12.81 -28.28 -7.28
N ASN A 211 13.57 -28.83 -6.33
CA ASN A 211 13.71 -30.27 -6.18
C ASN A 211 12.72 -30.80 -5.13
N SER A 212 11.73 -31.57 -5.58
CA SER A 212 10.67 -32.13 -4.73
C SER A 212 11.16 -33.05 -3.62
N ASP A 213 12.38 -33.59 -3.70
CA ASP A 213 12.98 -34.38 -2.62
C ASP A 213 13.12 -33.57 -1.31
N TYR A 214 13.15 -32.24 -1.40
CA TYR A 214 13.24 -31.32 -0.26
C TYR A 214 11.90 -30.69 0.15
N SER A 215 10.77 -31.22 -0.34
CA SER A 215 9.44 -30.65 -0.04
C SER A 215 9.14 -30.60 1.46
N LYS A 216 9.62 -31.59 2.22
CA LYS A 216 9.44 -31.60 3.68
C LYS A 216 10.25 -30.49 4.35
N GLU A 217 11.55 -30.44 4.09
CA GLU A 217 12.47 -29.43 4.62
C GLU A 217 12.00 -28.01 4.25
N TYR A 218 11.50 -27.85 3.02
CA TYR A 218 11.00 -26.57 2.55
C TYR A 218 9.71 -26.13 3.26
N ALA A 219 8.76 -27.05 3.50
CA ALA A 219 7.58 -26.76 4.30
C ALA A 219 7.95 -26.41 5.76
N GLU A 220 8.90 -27.13 6.36
CA GLU A 220 9.42 -26.85 7.71
C GLU A 220 10.12 -25.47 7.77
N PHE A 221 10.80 -25.06 6.70
CA PHE A 221 11.42 -23.74 6.58
C PHE A 221 10.37 -22.62 6.56
N LEU A 222 9.36 -22.72 5.68
CA LEU A 222 8.31 -21.70 5.56
C LEU A 222 7.51 -21.55 6.86
N THR A 223 7.12 -22.67 7.46
CA THR A 223 6.34 -22.66 8.71
C THR A 223 7.19 -22.28 9.93
N GLY A 224 8.47 -22.66 9.95
CA GLY A 224 9.44 -22.21 10.94
C GLY A 224 9.60 -20.69 10.92
N PHE A 225 9.69 -20.09 9.72
CA PHE A 225 9.71 -18.64 9.56
C PHE A 225 8.43 -18.00 10.11
N ALA A 226 7.26 -18.49 9.67
CA ALA A 226 5.97 -17.95 10.09
C ALA A 226 5.79 -18.02 11.62
N LYS A 227 6.19 -19.14 12.22
CA LYS A 227 6.18 -19.33 13.66
C LYS A 227 7.14 -18.39 14.38
N ALA A 228 8.37 -18.23 13.90
CA ALA A 228 9.36 -17.34 14.51
C ALA A 228 8.89 -15.88 14.51
N PHE A 229 8.24 -15.43 13.44
CA PHE A 229 7.70 -14.06 13.33
C PHE A 229 6.47 -13.86 14.21
N LYS A 230 5.57 -14.84 14.26
CA LYS A 230 4.43 -14.83 15.19
C LYS A 230 4.91 -14.78 16.65
N ASP A 231 5.87 -15.63 17.03
CA ASP A 231 6.39 -15.70 18.40
C ASP A 231 7.16 -14.42 18.78
N LYS A 232 7.88 -13.81 17.84
CA LYS A 232 8.67 -12.58 18.08
C LYS A 232 7.82 -11.32 18.16
N PHE A 233 6.90 -11.12 17.20
CA PHE A 233 6.20 -9.86 17.00
C PHE A 233 4.72 -9.92 17.39
N GLY A 234 4.16 -11.11 17.60
CA GLY A 234 2.73 -11.29 17.80
C GLY A 234 1.89 -11.02 16.55
N ILE A 235 2.51 -10.96 15.37
CA ILE A 235 1.78 -10.76 14.11
C ILE A 235 1.08 -12.04 13.69
N ASN A 236 -0.07 -11.88 13.03
CA ASN A 236 -0.63 -12.96 12.24
C ASN A 236 0.07 -12.99 10.88
N VAL A 237 0.79 -14.09 10.61
CA VAL A 237 1.28 -14.37 9.26
C VAL A 237 0.08 -14.85 8.45
N TYR A 238 -0.57 -13.92 7.79
CA TYR A 238 -1.83 -14.13 7.08
C TYR A 238 -1.65 -15.04 5.85
N GLY A 239 -0.55 -14.87 5.12
CA GLY A 239 -0.28 -15.64 3.90
C GLY A 239 1.18 -16.06 3.76
N MET A 240 1.42 -17.20 3.13
CA MET A 240 2.75 -17.68 2.75
C MET A 240 2.74 -18.15 1.30
N SER A 241 3.76 -17.76 0.54
CA SER A 241 4.03 -18.25 -0.82
C SER A 241 5.41 -18.92 -0.84
N GLY A 242 5.49 -20.09 -1.48
CA GLY A 242 6.74 -20.82 -1.70
C GLY A 242 7.49 -20.40 -2.97
N TRP A 243 7.08 -19.28 -3.59
CA TRP A 243 7.57 -18.90 -4.92
C TRP A 243 7.43 -17.39 -5.15
N ASN A 244 8.07 -16.96 -6.22
CA ASN A 244 7.86 -15.69 -6.89
C ASN A 244 8.11 -15.93 -8.36
N GLU A 245 7.16 -15.59 -9.23
CA GLU A 245 7.29 -15.76 -10.68
C GLU A 245 7.78 -17.18 -11.05
N PRO A 246 7.06 -18.25 -10.65
CA PRO A 246 7.55 -19.63 -10.74
C PRO A 246 7.83 -20.14 -12.17
N ASP A 247 7.40 -19.40 -13.20
CA ASP A 247 7.69 -19.66 -14.61
C ASP A 247 8.93 -18.90 -15.12
N GLN A 248 9.59 -18.10 -14.26
CA GLN A 248 10.76 -17.29 -14.54
C GLN A 248 11.88 -17.52 -13.51
N ALA A 249 12.99 -18.13 -13.94
CA ALA A 249 14.17 -18.30 -13.09
C ALA A 249 15.49 -18.08 -13.84
N MET A 250 15.52 -17.19 -14.84
CA MET A 250 16.73 -16.89 -15.62
C MET A 250 16.88 -15.38 -15.90
N GLY A 251 16.20 -14.53 -15.12
CA GLY A 251 16.16 -13.08 -15.34
C GLY A 251 17.39 -12.32 -14.88
N GLY A 252 18.28 -12.93 -14.08
CA GLY A 252 19.45 -12.27 -13.48
C GLY A 252 19.20 -11.74 -12.05
N TRP A 253 18.11 -12.16 -11.42
CA TRP A 253 17.78 -11.98 -10.00
C TRP A 253 17.36 -13.32 -9.40
N ASP A 254 17.13 -13.37 -8.09
CA ASP A 254 16.69 -14.58 -7.39
C ASP A 254 15.39 -15.15 -7.98
N GLY A 255 15.38 -16.44 -8.29
CA GLY A 255 14.26 -17.10 -8.94
C GLY A 255 14.37 -18.62 -8.93
N CYS A 256 13.25 -19.32 -9.03
CA CYS A 256 13.19 -20.78 -9.05
C CYS A 256 12.03 -21.25 -9.94
N LEU A 257 12.31 -22.17 -10.87
CA LEU A 257 11.25 -22.76 -11.68
C LEU A 257 10.44 -23.76 -10.85
N TRP A 258 9.12 -23.76 -11.07
CA TRP A 258 8.20 -24.76 -10.54
C TRP A 258 7.31 -25.31 -11.65
N GLY A 259 6.98 -26.59 -11.58
CA GLY A 259 5.90 -27.17 -12.37
C GLY A 259 4.53 -26.83 -11.75
N ASN A 260 3.49 -26.65 -12.58
CA ASN A 260 2.13 -26.37 -12.09
C ASN A 260 1.61 -27.49 -11.16
N GLN A 261 1.76 -28.76 -11.59
CA GLN A 261 1.41 -29.92 -10.78
C GLN A 261 2.28 -30.01 -9.51
N GLN A 262 3.61 -29.89 -9.66
CA GLN A 262 4.56 -29.90 -8.53
C GLN A 262 4.19 -28.87 -7.44
N MET A 263 3.76 -27.68 -7.85
CA MET A 263 3.37 -26.62 -6.93
C MET A 263 2.05 -26.93 -6.21
N ALA A 264 1.09 -27.55 -6.90
CA ALA A 264 -0.16 -28.02 -6.28
C ALA A 264 0.12 -29.16 -5.28
N ASP A 265 0.91 -30.16 -5.67
CA ASP A 265 1.32 -31.29 -4.82
C ASP A 265 2.00 -30.77 -3.54
N PHE A 266 2.93 -29.82 -3.66
CA PHE A 266 3.58 -29.21 -2.51
C PHE A 266 2.60 -28.55 -1.54
N CYS A 267 1.57 -27.85 -2.06
CA CYS A 267 0.56 -27.22 -1.22
C CYS A 267 -0.27 -28.25 -0.44
N ILE A 268 -0.74 -29.27 -1.14
CA ILE A 268 -1.68 -30.28 -0.65
C ILE A 268 -0.98 -31.25 0.30
N GLU A 269 0.19 -31.76 -0.09
CA GLU A 269 0.86 -32.88 0.57
C GLU A 269 1.87 -32.43 1.64
N HIS A 270 2.39 -31.19 1.55
CA HIS A 270 3.47 -30.73 2.42
C HIS A 270 3.13 -29.46 3.20
N LEU A 271 2.86 -28.34 2.51
CA LEU A 271 2.76 -27.04 3.18
C LEU A 271 1.50 -26.92 4.05
N ARG A 272 0.31 -27.29 3.54
CA ARG A 272 -0.91 -27.24 4.35
C ARG A 272 -0.84 -28.18 5.57
N PRO A 273 -0.44 -29.47 5.43
CA PRO A 273 -0.26 -30.35 6.58
C PRO A 273 0.73 -29.80 7.61
N GLU A 274 1.84 -29.21 7.18
CA GLU A 274 2.85 -28.66 8.08
C GLU A 274 2.36 -27.39 8.80
N LEU A 275 1.63 -26.50 8.11
CA LEU A 275 0.97 -25.34 8.73
C LEU A 275 0.03 -25.79 9.85
N ASN A 276 -0.79 -26.81 9.59
CA ASN A 276 -1.70 -27.37 10.60
C ASN A 276 -0.92 -27.98 11.78
N ARG A 277 0.15 -28.73 11.50
CA ARG A 277 1.01 -29.33 12.54
C ARG A 277 1.65 -28.29 13.45
N GLN A 278 2.00 -27.12 12.92
CA GLN A 278 2.60 -26.01 13.67
C GLN A 278 1.57 -25.10 14.36
N GLY A 279 0.26 -25.40 14.25
CA GLY A 279 -0.81 -24.57 14.80
C GLY A 279 -1.00 -23.24 14.05
N LEU A 280 -0.68 -23.22 12.76
CA LEU A 280 -0.81 -22.09 11.83
C LEU A 280 -1.95 -22.31 10.82
N GLN A 281 -3.02 -22.98 11.24
CA GLN A 281 -4.14 -23.34 10.37
C GLN A 281 -4.86 -22.14 9.70
N ASP A 282 -4.79 -20.94 10.30
CA ASP A 282 -5.39 -19.72 9.72
C ASP A 282 -4.49 -19.04 8.66
N THR A 283 -3.24 -19.50 8.48
CA THR A 283 -2.34 -18.97 7.46
C THR A 283 -2.74 -19.51 6.09
N LYS A 284 -3.00 -18.62 5.13
CA LYS A 284 -3.33 -18.94 3.74
C LYS A 284 -2.09 -19.30 2.93
N ILE A 285 -2.25 -20.10 1.88
CA ILE A 285 -1.19 -20.31 0.88
C ILE A 285 -1.45 -19.40 -0.31
N VAL A 286 -0.54 -18.48 -0.62
CA VAL A 286 -0.66 -17.54 -1.75
C VAL A 286 -0.15 -18.25 -3.02
N TYR A 287 -1.07 -18.70 -3.88
CA TYR A 287 -0.83 -19.61 -4.99
C TYR A 287 -0.84 -18.93 -6.36
N GLY A 288 0.20 -19.18 -7.17
CA GLY A 288 0.38 -18.59 -8.49
C GLY A 288 1.58 -17.63 -8.52
N GLU A 289 1.34 -16.34 -8.29
CA GLU A 289 2.36 -15.26 -8.32
C GLU A 289 3.17 -15.22 -9.64
N LEU A 290 2.56 -15.59 -10.77
CA LEU A 290 3.19 -15.45 -12.08
C LEU A 290 3.34 -13.95 -12.45
N PRO A 291 4.40 -13.55 -13.18
CA PRO A 291 4.72 -12.17 -13.56
C PRO A 291 3.61 -11.50 -14.39
N TRP A 292 2.94 -12.28 -15.22
CA TRP A 292 1.87 -11.78 -16.10
C TRP A 292 0.52 -12.31 -15.67
N TRP A 293 -0.39 -11.40 -15.33
CA TRP A 293 -1.74 -11.70 -14.84
C TRP A 293 -2.51 -12.74 -15.68
N ALA A 294 -2.53 -12.60 -17.00
CA ALA A 294 -3.26 -13.53 -17.87
C ALA A 294 -2.68 -14.96 -17.82
N ASN A 295 -1.36 -15.09 -17.63
CA ASN A 295 -0.72 -16.39 -17.43
C ASN A 295 -1.08 -16.93 -16.04
N ALA A 296 -1.08 -16.08 -15.01
CA ALA A 296 -1.52 -16.46 -13.66
C ALA A 296 -2.96 -17.00 -13.66
N VAL A 297 -3.88 -16.38 -14.41
CA VAL A 297 -5.26 -16.85 -14.59
C VAL A 297 -5.28 -18.28 -15.14
N THR A 298 -4.53 -18.53 -16.22
CA THR A 298 -4.44 -19.85 -16.85
C THR A 298 -3.77 -20.88 -15.93
N TRP A 299 -2.74 -20.46 -15.18
CA TRP A 299 -2.01 -21.30 -14.25
C TRP A 299 -2.89 -21.79 -13.09
N VAL A 300 -3.64 -20.87 -12.48
CA VAL A 300 -4.59 -21.18 -11.39
C VAL A 300 -5.75 -22.03 -11.91
N GLU A 301 -6.26 -21.74 -13.11
CA GLU A 301 -7.31 -22.55 -13.74
C GLU A 301 -6.86 -24.00 -13.96
N ASN A 302 -5.67 -24.21 -14.53
CA ASN A 302 -5.12 -25.54 -14.73
C ASN A 302 -4.92 -26.28 -13.40
N ALA A 303 -4.32 -25.61 -12.40
CA ALA A 303 -4.08 -26.21 -11.09
C ALA A 303 -5.37 -26.68 -10.41
N LEU A 304 -6.41 -25.84 -10.39
CA LEU A 304 -7.71 -26.17 -9.78
C LEU A 304 -8.54 -27.18 -10.57
N ARG A 305 -8.35 -27.24 -11.90
CA ARG A 305 -8.98 -28.25 -12.75
C ARG A 305 -8.37 -29.62 -12.51
N ASP A 306 -7.04 -29.68 -12.49
CA ASP A 306 -6.29 -30.93 -12.44
C ASP A 306 -6.19 -31.45 -10.98
N ASN A 307 -6.30 -30.56 -9.98
CA ASN A 307 -6.24 -30.87 -8.55
C ASN A 307 -7.39 -30.18 -7.78
N PRO A 308 -8.64 -30.69 -7.88
CA PRO A 308 -9.80 -30.07 -7.23
C PRO A 308 -9.68 -29.89 -5.71
N GLU A 309 -8.91 -30.75 -5.03
CA GLU A 309 -8.62 -30.74 -3.60
C GLU A 309 -7.66 -29.60 -3.18
N LEU A 310 -7.03 -28.90 -4.12
CA LEU A 310 -6.22 -27.71 -3.82
C LEU A 310 -7.02 -26.63 -3.06
N VAL A 311 -8.35 -26.62 -3.21
CA VAL A 311 -9.24 -25.75 -2.42
C VAL A 311 -9.13 -26.01 -0.91
N ASP A 312 -8.91 -27.26 -0.51
CA ASP A 312 -8.78 -27.67 0.88
C ASP A 312 -7.42 -27.28 1.48
N ALA A 313 -6.47 -26.87 0.62
CA ALA A 313 -5.22 -26.26 1.04
C ALA A 313 -5.36 -24.78 1.43
N ASP A 314 -6.58 -24.25 1.44
CA ASP A 314 -6.93 -22.89 1.90
C ASP A 314 -6.06 -21.81 1.25
N ILE A 315 -6.11 -21.80 -0.09
CA ILE A 315 -5.30 -20.94 -0.93
C ILE A 315 -5.93 -19.55 -1.13
N ILE A 316 -5.08 -18.58 -1.48
CA ILE A 316 -5.44 -17.35 -2.19
C ILE A 316 -4.89 -17.48 -3.60
N ALA A 317 -5.70 -17.25 -4.63
CA ALA A 317 -5.23 -17.22 -6.01
C ALA A 317 -4.52 -15.88 -6.28
N ALA A 318 -3.32 -15.92 -6.85
CA ALA A 318 -2.46 -14.74 -6.95
C ALA A 318 -1.77 -14.61 -8.30
N GLY A 319 -1.48 -13.37 -8.69
CA GLY A 319 -0.71 -13.04 -9.87
C GLY A 319 -0.13 -11.62 -9.83
N HIS A 320 0.88 -11.36 -10.64
CA HIS A 320 1.50 -10.05 -10.79
C HIS A 320 0.88 -9.26 -11.95
N GLY A 321 1.15 -7.97 -11.97
CA GLY A 321 0.53 -6.99 -12.85
C GLY A 321 1.45 -6.31 -13.86
N TYR A 322 2.60 -6.92 -14.21
CA TYR A 322 3.60 -6.32 -15.11
C TYR A 322 3.11 -6.05 -16.55
N SER A 323 1.95 -6.58 -16.92
CA SER A 323 1.22 -6.15 -18.11
C SER A 323 0.11 -5.15 -17.76
N THR A 324 0.24 -3.91 -18.21
CA THR A 324 -0.80 -2.87 -18.06
C THR A 324 -1.78 -2.84 -19.24
N VAL A 325 -1.84 -3.89 -20.06
CA VAL A 325 -2.75 -3.98 -21.21
C VAL A 325 -4.15 -4.33 -20.70
N ASP A 326 -5.14 -3.48 -20.98
CA ASP A 326 -6.51 -3.63 -20.48
C ASP A 326 -7.13 -5.02 -20.72
N ALA A 327 -6.83 -5.63 -21.88
CA ALA A 327 -7.34 -6.96 -22.24
C ALA A 327 -6.74 -8.11 -21.42
N ASN A 328 -5.62 -7.86 -20.73
CA ASN A 328 -4.94 -8.87 -19.91
C ASN A 328 -5.41 -8.86 -18.45
N ILE A 329 -6.21 -7.88 -18.02
CA ILE A 329 -6.79 -7.85 -16.67
C ILE A 329 -8.11 -8.65 -16.70
N LEU A 330 -7.99 -9.95 -16.45
CA LEU A 330 -9.05 -10.96 -16.59
C LEU A 330 -9.48 -11.50 -15.22
N PRO A 331 -10.74 -11.91 -15.03
CA PRO A 331 -11.16 -12.59 -13.80
C PRO A 331 -10.51 -13.97 -13.68
N MET A 332 -10.09 -14.36 -12.48
CA MET A 332 -9.70 -15.74 -12.15
C MET A 332 -10.95 -16.57 -11.81
N ARG A 333 -11.81 -16.83 -12.81
CA ARG A 333 -13.14 -17.44 -12.60
C ARG A 333 -13.09 -18.77 -11.84
N ALA A 334 -12.14 -19.64 -12.19
CA ALA A 334 -11.98 -20.95 -11.54
C ALA A 334 -11.79 -20.84 -10.02
N ALA A 335 -11.08 -19.80 -9.55
CA ALA A 335 -10.92 -19.51 -8.13
C ALA A 335 -12.17 -18.85 -7.54
N GLN A 336 -12.70 -17.82 -8.21
CA GLN A 336 -13.84 -17.03 -7.73
C GLN A 336 -15.12 -17.85 -7.58
N GLU A 337 -15.40 -18.76 -8.51
CA GLU A 337 -16.56 -19.67 -8.45
C GLU A 337 -16.47 -20.66 -7.28
N LYS A 338 -15.27 -20.88 -6.75
CA LYS A 338 -15.00 -21.70 -5.55
C LYS A 338 -14.92 -20.86 -4.27
N GLY A 339 -15.21 -19.56 -4.33
CA GLY A 339 -15.12 -18.64 -3.19
C GLY A 339 -13.70 -18.30 -2.75
N ILE A 340 -12.69 -18.57 -3.59
CA ILE A 340 -11.29 -18.27 -3.29
C ILE A 340 -11.02 -16.79 -3.58
N HIS A 341 -10.42 -16.09 -2.63
CA HIS A 341 -9.98 -14.70 -2.81
C HIS A 341 -8.87 -14.62 -3.86
N VAL A 342 -8.88 -13.52 -4.62
CA VAL A 342 -7.94 -13.29 -5.74
C VAL A 342 -7.11 -12.05 -5.48
N TRP A 343 -5.78 -12.17 -5.47
CA TRP A 343 -4.87 -11.07 -5.13
C TRP A 343 -3.98 -10.69 -6.31
N GLN A 344 -3.84 -9.38 -6.55
CA GLN A 344 -2.73 -8.85 -7.32
C GLN A 344 -1.59 -8.55 -6.33
N THR A 345 -0.52 -9.35 -6.38
CA THR A 345 0.50 -9.39 -5.31
C THR A 345 1.80 -8.63 -5.63
N GLU A 346 1.97 -8.20 -6.87
CA GLU A 346 3.11 -7.38 -7.31
C GLU A 346 2.81 -6.63 -8.61
N THR A 347 3.09 -5.33 -8.67
CA THR A 347 3.03 -4.55 -9.92
C THR A 347 3.82 -3.27 -9.76
N CYS A 348 4.40 -2.80 -10.86
CA CYS A 348 4.92 -1.45 -10.97
C CYS A 348 5.18 -1.04 -12.43
N ASP A 349 5.76 0.14 -12.66
CA ASP A 349 6.33 0.48 -13.96
C ASP A 349 7.81 0.08 -14.02
N ASP A 350 8.07 -1.08 -14.61
CA ASP A 350 9.40 -1.67 -14.80
C ASP A 350 10.16 -1.09 -16.01
N LYS A 351 9.53 -0.19 -16.78
CA LYS A 351 10.04 0.24 -18.10
C LYS A 351 10.41 1.70 -18.16
N THR A 352 9.67 2.57 -17.49
CA THR A 352 9.82 4.02 -17.67
C THR A 352 9.54 4.77 -16.39
N ARG A 353 10.47 5.66 -16.03
CA ARG A 353 10.29 6.65 -14.98
C ARG A 353 9.48 7.84 -15.48
N ASP A 354 8.18 7.82 -15.19
CA ASP A 354 7.32 9.00 -15.27
C ASP A 354 6.78 9.29 -13.87
N GLU A 355 7.12 10.45 -13.30
CA GLU A 355 6.70 10.85 -11.94
C GLU A 355 5.51 11.81 -11.95
N THR A 356 4.91 12.05 -13.12
CA THR A 356 3.83 13.00 -13.30
C THR A 356 2.46 12.39 -13.05
N TRP A 357 1.45 13.26 -12.98
CA TRP A 357 0.05 12.86 -12.89
C TRP A 357 -0.44 12.01 -14.09
N ASN A 358 0.28 11.98 -15.22
CA ASN A 358 -0.06 11.05 -16.30
C ASN A 358 0.14 9.60 -15.88
N ASP A 359 1.26 9.29 -15.24
CA ASP A 359 1.53 7.98 -14.66
C ASP A 359 0.53 7.65 -13.55
N ALA A 360 0.24 8.62 -12.68
CA ALA A 360 -0.75 8.43 -11.62
C ALA A 360 -2.13 8.03 -12.16
N MET A 361 -2.59 8.63 -13.26
CA MET A 361 -3.87 8.30 -13.91
C MET A 361 -3.84 6.97 -14.67
N LYS A 362 -2.68 6.55 -15.20
CA LYS A 362 -2.48 5.20 -15.77
C LYS A 362 -2.76 4.16 -14.68
N TRP A 363 -2.11 4.31 -13.53
CA TRP A 363 -2.25 3.38 -12.42
C TRP A 363 -3.62 3.43 -11.75
N ALA A 364 -4.22 4.61 -11.58
CA ALA A 364 -5.59 4.73 -11.06
C ALA A 364 -6.59 3.86 -11.83
N LYS A 365 -6.47 3.84 -13.17
CA LYS A 365 -7.31 3.01 -14.03
C LYS A 365 -6.96 1.52 -13.93
N ASN A 366 -5.69 1.17 -13.75
CA ASN A 366 -5.31 -0.23 -13.55
C ASN A 366 -5.83 -0.76 -12.21
N TYR A 367 -5.70 0.00 -11.12
CA TYR A 367 -6.27 -0.38 -9.83
C TYR A 367 -7.79 -0.57 -9.92
N HIS A 368 -8.48 0.36 -10.59
CA HIS A 368 -9.90 0.22 -10.87
C HIS A 368 -10.20 -1.09 -11.62
N ASP A 369 -9.50 -1.38 -12.71
CA ASP A 369 -9.74 -2.58 -13.50
C ASP A 369 -9.41 -3.88 -12.76
N TYR A 370 -8.37 -3.92 -11.93
CA TYR A 370 -8.11 -5.08 -11.07
C TYR A 370 -9.29 -5.32 -10.12
N LEU A 371 -9.82 -4.26 -9.51
CA LEU A 371 -10.95 -4.35 -8.58
C LEU A 371 -12.28 -4.67 -9.29
N THR A 372 -12.51 -4.20 -10.52
CA THR A 372 -13.84 -4.32 -11.18
C THR A 372 -13.92 -5.36 -12.29
N LYS A 373 -12.81 -5.65 -12.99
CA LYS A 373 -12.76 -6.66 -14.07
C LYS A 373 -12.16 -7.97 -13.59
N ALA A 374 -11.02 -7.90 -12.90
CA ALA A 374 -10.37 -9.08 -12.36
C ALA A 374 -10.98 -9.53 -11.02
N ASN A 375 -11.83 -8.71 -10.41
CA ASN A 375 -12.46 -8.95 -9.10
C ASN A 375 -11.42 -9.30 -8.02
N THR A 376 -10.31 -8.55 -7.96
CA THR A 376 -9.31 -8.76 -6.92
C THR A 376 -9.81 -8.29 -5.56
N SER A 377 -9.41 -9.01 -4.50
CA SER A 377 -9.62 -8.66 -3.10
C SER A 377 -8.46 -7.83 -2.54
N ALA A 378 -7.26 -7.92 -3.14
CA ALA A 378 -6.12 -7.08 -2.78
C ALA A 378 -5.34 -6.57 -3.99
N VAL A 379 -4.70 -5.41 -3.81
CA VAL A 379 -3.77 -4.78 -4.78
C VAL A 379 -2.49 -4.40 -4.04
N VAL A 380 -1.37 -5.00 -4.45
CA VAL A 380 -0.06 -4.83 -3.82
C VAL A 380 0.91 -4.26 -4.84
N TRP A 381 1.40 -3.06 -4.54
CA TRP A 381 2.46 -2.40 -5.32
C TRP A 381 3.82 -3.07 -5.07
N TRP A 382 4.75 -2.96 -6.01
CA TRP A 382 6.11 -3.46 -5.83
C TRP A 382 6.88 -2.69 -4.75
N ALA A 383 7.65 -1.65 -5.07
CA ALA A 383 8.50 -1.00 -4.10
C ALA A 383 7.79 0.18 -3.40
N GLY A 384 7.56 0.05 -2.08
CA GLY A 384 7.03 1.14 -1.26
C GLY A 384 7.91 2.40 -1.32
N ALA A 385 9.23 2.24 -1.13
CA ALA A 385 10.20 3.31 -1.27
C ALA A 385 11.54 2.78 -1.80
N ARG A 386 12.11 3.47 -2.79
CA ARG A 386 13.48 3.26 -3.28
C ARG A 386 13.90 4.39 -4.21
N GLN A 387 15.18 4.44 -4.54
CA GLN A 387 15.68 5.29 -5.61
C GLN A 387 15.44 4.57 -6.95
N CYS A 388 14.68 5.23 -7.82
CA CYS A 388 14.58 4.84 -9.23
C CYS A 388 15.22 5.91 -10.10
N THR A 389 16.03 5.50 -11.08
CA THR A 389 16.69 6.40 -12.04
C THR A 389 16.06 6.31 -13.44
N SER A 390 15.64 5.11 -13.85
CA SER A 390 15.08 4.81 -15.17
C SER A 390 13.68 4.19 -15.16
N THR A 391 13.27 3.57 -14.06
CA THR A 391 11.96 2.89 -13.89
C THR A 391 11.01 3.69 -12.97
N GLY A 392 9.73 3.32 -12.95
CA GLY A 392 8.71 3.90 -12.10
C GLY A 392 8.26 2.97 -10.98
N GLU A 393 9.20 2.27 -10.34
CA GLU A 393 8.91 1.20 -9.37
C GLU A 393 8.49 1.69 -7.99
N ASN A 394 8.82 2.93 -7.65
CA ASN A 394 8.72 3.49 -6.33
C ASN A 394 7.44 4.31 -6.12
N LEU A 395 6.77 4.19 -4.97
CA LEU A 395 5.76 5.18 -4.55
C LEU A 395 6.43 6.39 -3.89
N LEU A 396 7.48 6.14 -3.11
CA LEU A 396 8.33 7.14 -2.47
C LEU A 396 9.73 7.08 -3.08
N GLN A 397 10.20 8.19 -3.65
CA GLN A 397 11.56 8.30 -4.20
C GLN A 397 12.53 8.65 -3.08
N THR A 398 13.53 7.80 -2.83
CA THR A 398 14.68 8.15 -2.00
C THR A 398 15.77 8.84 -2.84
N ASP A 399 16.62 9.65 -2.20
CA ASP A 399 17.72 10.37 -2.88
C ASP A 399 18.91 9.46 -3.25
N ALA A 400 19.07 8.33 -2.56
CA ALA A 400 20.04 7.27 -2.82
C ALA A 400 19.40 5.89 -2.67
N TRP A 401 19.99 4.88 -3.33
CA TRP A 401 19.47 3.51 -3.32
C TRP A 401 19.75 2.77 -2.00
N ASP A 402 20.88 3.08 -1.34
CA ASP A 402 21.36 2.44 -0.12
C ASP A 402 21.10 3.31 1.13
N PHE A 403 21.89 4.37 1.29
CA PHE A 403 21.91 5.25 2.44
C PHE A 403 21.39 6.62 2.04
N SER A 404 20.06 6.73 2.02
CA SER A 404 19.35 7.96 1.67
C SER A 404 19.16 8.91 2.85
N THR A 405 19.26 10.21 2.63
CA THR A 405 19.03 11.23 3.69
C THR A 405 17.65 11.85 3.61
N ASN A 406 16.96 11.64 2.50
CA ASN A 406 15.68 12.24 2.24
C ASN A 406 14.85 11.38 1.27
N PHE A 407 13.56 11.69 1.20
CA PHE A 407 12.64 11.09 0.25
C PHE A 407 11.54 12.09 -0.14
N TYR A 408 10.82 11.80 -1.23
CA TYR A 408 9.61 12.52 -1.62
C TYR A 408 8.56 11.58 -2.21
N ARG A 409 7.29 12.00 -2.18
CA ARG A 409 6.16 11.26 -2.76
C ARG A 409 6.07 11.50 -4.26
N VAL A 410 5.94 10.44 -5.05
CA VAL A 410 5.68 10.54 -6.49
C VAL A 410 4.18 10.67 -6.75
N ASP A 411 3.72 11.29 -7.84
CA ASP A 411 2.28 11.52 -8.07
C ASP A 411 1.42 10.24 -7.98
N ARG A 412 1.95 9.07 -8.38
CA ARG A 412 1.28 7.75 -8.24
C ARG A 412 1.01 7.30 -6.81
N TYR A 413 1.77 7.80 -5.82
CA TYR A 413 1.45 7.65 -4.40
C TYR A 413 0.04 8.17 -4.10
N TYR A 414 -0.33 9.33 -4.66
CA TYR A 414 -1.63 9.91 -4.41
C TYR A 414 -2.77 9.21 -5.16
N SER A 415 -2.50 8.53 -6.29
CA SER A 415 -3.53 7.78 -7.01
C SER A 415 -3.87 6.46 -6.32
N ILE A 416 -2.90 5.66 -5.86
CA ILE A 416 -3.20 4.46 -5.05
C ILE A 416 -3.84 4.85 -3.71
N GLY A 417 -3.48 6.01 -3.16
CA GLY A 417 -4.11 6.58 -1.97
C GLY A 417 -5.60 6.88 -2.11
N GLN A 418 -6.12 7.08 -3.33
CA GLN A 418 -7.56 7.25 -3.55
C GLN A 418 -8.34 5.95 -3.36
N PHE A 419 -7.67 4.80 -3.37
CA PHE A 419 -8.27 3.51 -3.07
C PHE A 419 -7.95 3.12 -1.63
N SER A 420 -6.66 2.94 -1.33
CA SER A 420 -6.15 2.44 -0.04
C SER A 420 -6.62 3.22 1.19
N ARG A 421 -6.71 4.55 1.12
CA ARG A 421 -7.10 5.35 2.30
C ARG A 421 -8.58 5.25 2.67
N TYR A 422 -9.43 4.92 1.71
CA TYR A 422 -10.87 5.11 1.80
C TYR A 422 -11.66 3.82 1.64
N ILE A 423 -11.16 2.83 0.90
CA ILE A 423 -11.77 1.50 0.82
C ILE A 423 -11.29 0.72 2.05
N GLN A 424 -12.18 0.52 3.01
CA GLN A 424 -11.86 -0.19 4.25
C GLN A 424 -11.77 -1.70 3.96
N ARG A 425 -10.90 -2.41 4.69
CA ARG A 425 -10.93 -3.88 4.70
C ARG A 425 -12.32 -4.39 5.10
N GLY A 426 -12.78 -5.45 4.45
CA GLY A 426 -14.10 -6.03 4.65
C GLY A 426 -15.21 -5.28 3.92
N SER A 427 -14.87 -4.26 3.12
CA SER A 427 -15.86 -3.68 2.21
C SER A 427 -16.17 -4.66 1.09
N VAL A 428 -17.45 -4.78 0.75
CA VAL A 428 -17.90 -5.57 -0.39
C VAL A 428 -18.08 -4.64 -1.58
N ARG A 429 -17.50 -4.99 -2.73
CA ARG A 429 -17.72 -4.25 -3.98
C ARG A 429 -19.15 -4.49 -4.46
N VAL A 430 -19.82 -3.43 -4.89
CA VAL A 430 -21.20 -3.49 -5.42
C VAL A 430 -21.31 -2.89 -6.81
N ASP A 431 -22.38 -3.22 -7.53
CA ASP A 431 -22.63 -2.64 -8.85
C ASP A 431 -22.95 -1.15 -8.81
N VAL A 432 -22.62 -0.51 -9.93
CA VAL A 432 -22.92 0.88 -10.21
C VAL A 432 -23.55 0.97 -11.59
N GLU A 433 -24.68 1.66 -11.67
CA GLU A 433 -25.33 2.02 -12.93
C GLU A 433 -25.14 3.50 -13.22
N THR A 434 -25.18 3.85 -14.50
CA THR A 434 -25.05 5.23 -14.95
C THR A 434 -26.20 5.57 -15.88
N GLU A 435 -26.87 6.69 -15.60
CA GLU A 435 -27.94 7.24 -16.42
C GLU A 435 -27.52 8.63 -16.88
N SER A 436 -27.73 8.97 -18.16
CA SER A 436 -27.34 10.27 -18.68
C SER A 436 -28.19 10.68 -19.87
N THR A 437 -28.33 12.00 -20.08
CA THR A 437 -29.03 12.55 -21.24
C THR A 437 -28.04 12.98 -22.33
N THR A 438 -28.54 13.29 -23.52
CA THR A 438 -27.67 13.78 -24.61
C THR A 438 -27.00 15.12 -24.26
N ALA A 439 -27.66 15.97 -23.47
CA ALA A 439 -27.09 17.23 -23.00
C ALA A 439 -26.04 17.03 -21.90
N ASN A 440 -26.26 16.07 -20.99
CA ASN A 440 -25.41 15.79 -19.84
C ASN A 440 -24.81 14.38 -19.94
N ARG A 441 -23.97 14.13 -20.96
CA ARG A 441 -23.37 12.79 -21.17
C ARG A 441 -22.26 12.51 -20.18
N ILE A 442 -22.31 11.32 -19.57
CA ILE A 442 -21.18 10.78 -18.80
C ILE A 442 -20.03 10.45 -19.77
N PRO A 443 -18.79 10.89 -19.51
CA PRO A 443 -17.64 10.55 -20.36
C PRO A 443 -17.44 9.03 -20.45
N ARG A 444 -17.14 8.52 -21.65
CA ARG A 444 -16.77 7.10 -21.83
C ARG A 444 -15.50 6.72 -21.03
N ASP A 445 -14.64 7.71 -20.80
CA ASP A 445 -13.39 7.57 -20.07
C ASP A 445 -13.56 7.72 -18.54
N LEU A 446 -14.79 7.66 -18.04
CA LEU A 446 -15.08 7.60 -16.61
C LEU A 446 -15.17 6.13 -16.18
N SER A 447 -14.41 5.79 -15.15
CA SER A 447 -14.56 4.52 -14.45
C SER A 447 -15.10 4.78 -13.04
N VAL A 448 -16.07 3.98 -12.60
CA VAL A 448 -16.74 4.15 -11.29
C VAL A 448 -16.86 2.81 -10.59
N SER A 449 -16.45 2.77 -9.32
CA SER A 449 -16.57 1.59 -8.46
C SER A 449 -17.09 2.00 -7.09
N ALA A 450 -17.95 1.18 -6.48
CA ALA A 450 -18.51 1.41 -5.16
C ALA A 450 -18.26 0.21 -4.23
N TYR A 451 -18.05 0.52 -2.95
CA TYR A 451 -17.71 -0.43 -1.90
C TYR A 451 -18.54 -0.09 -0.66
N ILE A 452 -19.15 -1.09 -0.03
CA ILE A 452 -20.01 -0.91 1.15
C ILE A 452 -19.49 -1.80 2.27
N LYS A 453 -19.41 -1.22 3.47
CA LYS A 453 -19.12 -1.95 4.71
C LYS A 453 -20.04 -1.44 5.81
N ASP A 454 -20.87 -2.34 6.33
CA ASP A 454 -21.88 -2.00 7.34
C ASP A 454 -22.78 -0.85 6.84
N ASN A 455 -22.81 0.27 7.56
CA ASN A 455 -23.51 1.49 7.15
C ASN A 455 -22.59 2.54 6.50
N THR A 456 -21.36 2.19 6.12
CA THR A 456 -20.41 3.10 5.45
C THR A 456 -20.25 2.73 3.99
N TYR A 457 -19.86 3.70 3.17
CA TYR A 457 -19.61 3.49 1.75
C TYR A 457 -18.40 4.27 1.28
N THR A 458 -17.80 3.77 0.20
CA THR A 458 -16.77 4.44 -0.59
C THR A 458 -17.08 4.30 -2.07
N ILE A 459 -17.08 5.41 -2.81
CA ILE A 459 -17.21 5.45 -4.27
C ILE A 459 -15.92 6.06 -4.84
N VAL A 460 -15.30 5.41 -5.80
CA VAL A 460 -14.10 5.91 -6.48
C VAL A 460 -14.44 6.18 -7.94
N LEU A 461 -14.20 7.42 -8.38
CA LEU A 461 -14.42 7.90 -9.74
C LEU A 461 -13.06 8.25 -10.37
N VAL A 462 -12.70 7.56 -11.45
CA VAL A 462 -11.49 7.82 -12.23
C VAL A 462 -11.91 8.48 -13.54
N ASN A 463 -11.71 9.79 -13.68
CA ASN A 463 -12.01 10.51 -14.92
C ASN A 463 -10.74 10.67 -15.75
N LYS A 464 -10.55 9.83 -16.76
CA LYS A 464 -9.41 9.91 -17.68
C LYS A 464 -9.56 10.95 -18.79
N SER A 465 -10.70 11.64 -18.89
CA SER A 465 -10.86 12.71 -19.87
C SER A 465 -9.91 13.86 -19.56
N LYS A 466 -9.03 14.20 -20.51
CA LYS A 466 -8.13 15.37 -20.39
C LYS A 466 -8.81 16.71 -20.64
N THR A 467 -10.04 16.69 -21.16
CA THR A 467 -10.74 17.88 -21.65
C THR A 467 -12.06 18.14 -20.94
N LYS A 468 -12.72 17.12 -20.39
CA LYS A 468 -14.06 17.26 -19.80
C LYS A 468 -14.07 16.91 -18.32
N SER A 469 -14.58 17.82 -17.51
CA SER A 469 -15.10 17.49 -16.18
C SER A 469 -16.49 16.86 -16.30
N LEU A 470 -16.90 16.13 -15.27
CA LEU A 470 -18.25 15.60 -15.13
C LEU A 470 -18.93 16.27 -13.94
N ASN A 471 -20.20 16.61 -14.12
CA ASN A 471 -21.12 17.01 -13.08
C ASN A 471 -22.20 15.93 -13.00
N THR A 472 -22.34 15.27 -11.86
CA THR A 472 -23.24 14.12 -11.70
C THR A 472 -23.95 14.12 -10.37
N LEU A 473 -25.13 13.53 -10.35
CA LEU A 473 -25.85 13.15 -9.14
C LEU A 473 -25.35 11.79 -8.65
N LEU A 474 -25.34 11.61 -7.33
CA LEU A 474 -25.19 10.31 -6.70
C LEU A 474 -26.52 9.88 -6.10
N GLU A 475 -26.89 8.64 -6.38
CA GLU A 475 -28.06 7.98 -5.82
C GLU A 475 -27.67 6.58 -5.33
N ILE A 476 -28.36 6.08 -4.30
CA ILE A 476 -28.17 4.72 -3.82
C ILE A 476 -29.53 4.02 -3.76
N ASN A 477 -29.61 2.83 -4.35
CA ASN A 477 -30.86 2.09 -4.39
C ASN A 477 -31.25 1.59 -3.00
N GLY A 478 -32.52 1.70 -2.64
CA GLY A 478 -33.07 1.26 -1.35
C GLY A 478 -32.63 2.05 -0.10
N LYS A 479 -31.65 2.96 -0.20
CA LYS A 479 -31.08 3.70 0.95
C LYS A 479 -30.99 5.21 0.69
N GLU A 480 -30.48 5.97 1.66
CA GLU A 480 -30.11 7.38 1.53
C GLU A 480 -28.69 7.63 2.02
N PHE A 481 -28.07 8.72 1.53
CA PHE A 481 -26.80 9.22 2.05
C PHE A 481 -27.05 10.08 3.29
N ASP A 482 -26.53 9.65 4.42
CA ASP A 482 -26.58 10.39 5.69
C ASP A 482 -25.50 11.48 5.74
N SER A 483 -24.30 11.17 5.23
CA SER A 483 -23.20 12.13 5.10
C SER A 483 -22.41 11.87 3.83
N MET A 484 -21.70 12.88 3.34
CA MET A 484 -20.88 12.74 2.14
C MET A 484 -19.67 13.68 2.15
N VAL A 485 -18.49 13.08 1.99
CA VAL A 485 -17.22 13.79 1.87
C VAL A 485 -16.49 13.29 0.63
N SER A 486 -15.98 14.21 -0.17
CA SER A 486 -15.15 13.92 -1.34
C SER A 486 -13.68 14.25 -1.09
N TYR A 487 -12.80 13.49 -1.72
CA TYR A 487 -11.36 13.66 -1.72
C TYR A 487 -10.88 13.66 -3.16
N THR A 488 -10.42 14.81 -3.65
CA THR A 488 -10.03 15.00 -5.06
C THR A 488 -8.52 15.03 -5.22
N SER A 489 -8.00 14.26 -6.18
CA SER A 489 -6.60 14.30 -6.59
C SER A 489 -6.49 14.56 -8.09
N ASN A 490 -5.64 15.52 -8.45
CA ASN A 490 -5.20 15.80 -9.81
C ASN A 490 -3.75 16.31 -9.80
N SER A 491 -3.26 16.86 -10.91
CA SER A 491 -1.91 17.44 -10.97
C SER A 491 -1.69 18.60 -9.99
N SER A 492 -2.75 19.31 -9.59
CA SER A 492 -2.69 20.53 -8.78
C SER A 492 -3.02 20.32 -7.30
N VAL A 493 -3.92 19.39 -6.97
CA VAL A 493 -4.34 19.11 -5.60
C VAL A 493 -4.27 17.62 -5.29
N LYS A 494 -3.98 17.27 -4.04
CA LYS A 494 -3.81 15.90 -3.57
C LYS A 494 -4.74 15.65 -2.39
N TRP A 495 -5.67 14.70 -2.53
CA TRP A 495 -6.70 14.35 -1.54
C TRP A 495 -7.43 15.56 -0.96
N LEU A 496 -7.76 16.55 -1.81
CA LEU A 496 -8.49 17.75 -1.39
C LEU A 496 -9.85 17.34 -0.83
N ARG A 497 -10.00 17.44 0.49
CA ARG A 497 -11.23 17.13 1.21
C ARG A 497 -12.26 18.23 0.97
N LYS A 498 -13.48 17.84 0.60
CA LYS A 498 -14.64 18.73 0.51
C LYS A 498 -15.90 18.00 0.96
N LYS A 499 -16.61 18.57 1.93
CA LYS A 499 -17.94 18.10 2.33
C LYS A 499 -18.98 18.42 1.25
N LEU A 500 -19.89 17.49 1.01
CA LEU A 500 -20.92 17.59 -0.03
C LEU A 500 -22.32 17.48 0.59
N ASN A 501 -22.82 18.61 1.09
CA ASN A 501 -24.16 18.73 1.67
C ASN A 501 -25.27 18.47 0.64
N PRO A 502 -26.45 17.96 1.05
CA PRO A 502 -27.55 17.68 0.14
C PRO A 502 -28.15 18.99 -0.40
N SER A 503 -28.82 18.94 -1.56
CA SER A 503 -29.65 20.07 -2.00
C SER A 503 -30.97 20.14 -1.22
N ALA A 504 -31.78 21.18 -1.45
CA ALA A 504 -33.08 21.32 -0.80
C ALA A 504 -34.04 20.19 -1.19
N THR A 505 -33.87 19.60 -2.38
CA THR A 505 -34.57 18.40 -2.85
C THR A 505 -33.91 17.09 -2.42
N GLY A 506 -32.88 17.14 -1.56
CA GLY A 506 -32.17 15.96 -1.05
C GLY A 506 -31.14 15.36 -2.01
N LYS A 507 -30.93 15.95 -3.19
CA LYS A 507 -29.98 15.42 -4.19
C LYS A 507 -28.54 15.63 -3.76
N ARG A 508 -27.69 14.64 -4.00
CA ARG A 508 -26.24 14.72 -3.79
C ARG A 508 -25.54 14.96 -5.11
N TYR A 509 -24.83 16.08 -5.20
CA TYR A 509 -24.15 16.52 -6.40
C TYR A 509 -22.63 16.43 -6.24
N VAL A 510 -21.96 15.95 -7.30
CA VAL A 510 -20.50 15.80 -7.36
C VAL A 510 -19.98 16.42 -8.65
N ASN A 511 -18.91 17.21 -8.52
CA ASN A 511 -18.04 17.56 -9.64
C ASN A 511 -16.83 16.64 -9.64
N VAL A 512 -16.57 15.99 -10.78
CA VAL A 512 -15.37 15.20 -11.04
C VAL A 512 -14.53 15.97 -12.06
N PRO A 513 -13.46 16.66 -11.64
CA PRO A 513 -12.61 17.41 -12.55
C PRO A 513 -12.06 16.53 -13.69
N LYS A 514 -11.69 17.17 -14.80
CA LYS A 514 -10.99 16.48 -15.88
C LYS A 514 -9.67 15.90 -15.35
N TYR A 515 -9.29 14.72 -15.87
CA TYR A 515 -8.03 14.06 -15.57
C TYR A 515 -7.73 13.96 -14.07
N SER A 516 -8.70 13.42 -13.32
CA SER A 516 -8.65 13.37 -11.86
C SER A 516 -9.17 12.04 -11.35
N VAL A 517 -8.85 11.76 -10.08
CA VAL A 517 -9.48 10.71 -9.30
C VAL A 517 -10.21 11.38 -8.14
N VAL A 518 -11.45 10.98 -7.89
CA VAL A 518 -12.26 11.46 -6.76
C VAL A 518 -12.76 10.26 -5.97
N SER A 519 -12.47 10.24 -4.68
CA SER A 519 -13.01 9.23 -3.75
C SER A 519 -14.02 9.90 -2.84
N ILE A 520 -15.17 9.26 -2.65
CA ILE A 520 -16.30 9.80 -1.91
C ILE A 520 -16.66 8.81 -0.84
N THR A 521 -16.69 9.26 0.40
CA THR A 521 -17.00 8.44 1.56
C THR A 521 -18.14 9.03 2.35
N GLY A 522 -18.82 8.21 3.13
CA GLY A 522 -19.87 8.68 4.03
C GLY A 522 -20.59 7.55 4.73
N LYS A 523 -21.69 7.92 5.39
CA LYS A 523 -22.62 6.99 6.01
C LYS A 523 -23.91 6.88 5.21
N LEU A 524 -24.50 5.70 5.27
CA LEU A 524 -25.81 5.38 4.74
C LEU A 524 -26.82 5.38 5.88
N ARG A 525 -28.06 5.75 5.56
CA ARG A 525 -29.22 5.56 6.42
C ARG A 525 -30.35 4.89 5.63
N GLU A 526 -31.26 4.27 6.35
CA GLU A 526 -32.49 3.75 5.75
C GLU A 526 -33.34 4.89 5.20
N LYS A 527 -34.04 4.63 4.09
CA LYS A 527 -35.05 5.57 3.60
C LYS A 527 -36.09 5.78 4.68
N GLY A 528 -36.34 7.03 5.04
CA GLY A 528 -37.46 7.34 5.93
C GLY A 528 -38.75 6.83 5.29
N THR A 529 -39.51 6.00 5.99
CA THR A 529 -40.92 5.77 5.63
C THR A 529 -41.58 7.14 5.63
N GLN A 530 -41.82 7.70 4.45
CA GLN A 530 -42.77 8.79 4.31
C GLN A 530 -44.10 8.22 4.82
N THR A 531 -44.42 8.53 6.06
CA THR A 531 -45.79 8.46 6.53
C THR A 531 -46.47 9.58 5.79
N GLU A 532 -47.20 9.23 4.73
CA GLU A 532 -48.22 10.11 4.16
C GLU A 532 -49.11 10.57 5.33
N GLN A 533 -49.02 11.86 5.68
CA GLN A 533 -49.98 12.53 6.54
C GLN A 533 -51.05 13.19 5.69
#